data_AF-A0A3D3PAR0-F1
#
_entry.id   AF-A0A3D3PAR0-F1
#
_cell.length_a   1.000
_cell.length_b   1.000
_cell.length_c   1.000
_cell.angle_alpha   90.00
_cell.angle_beta   90.00
_cell.angle_gamma   90.00
#
_symmetry.space_group_name_H-M   'P 1'
#
loop_
_entity.id
_entity.type
_entity.pdbx_description
1 polymer ?
#
loop_
_entity_poly.entity_id
_entity_poly.type
_entity_poly.pdbx_seq_one_letter_code
_entity_poly.pdbx_strand_id
1 'polypeptide(L)'
;MSDGKFYFNNPAALSQGLLDFKKRWGNRKLEDNWRRVNKTSAEITALTSDPNAVAGSFTANTTNTVDSVAFRKSYTDNLPLTPAQLELSNQKIVSAYYDIANFYKDVLKDNKEAINTYLQILERYPDNNIKAAIYYNLYRLYATMDPAKSAENRDILVKQYSETAFAKIIIDPDYNRKVDEKAVALNKIYDDIYNLYIEKKYPEVINKIAQTEQQFGKTSFSPQLAYLNALAIGHTQKLDVFESSLQKITLDYSDDKLITPLVQQNLEYIKANHDNIAKRDVALIDFDPNEPRFVAEPKTELIGQSPAVTQTPAVTLPASGFTIPKADPVAPVTVNPAIPNSSIFSLPDTSEYYYVINVMASGLNLSSSRFGLGQFNRSNYAGVKISHQLKGVNRENQLIFVGPFNTRNDAERYQSSINPLIRDIMKIPANIYNTFIITKSGLDKLNSRNMINNYLDFYISSTK
;
A
#
# COMPACT_ATOMS: atom_id res chain seq x y z
N MET A 1 25.85 -24.87 -33.27
CA MET A 1 25.61 -25.13 -34.71
C MET A 1 25.63 -23.80 -35.45
N SER A 2 26.71 -23.53 -36.18
CA SER A 2 26.86 -22.37 -37.06
C SER A 2 26.20 -22.70 -38.39
N ASP A 3 24.86 -22.73 -38.42
CA ASP A 3 24.14 -22.92 -39.69
C ASP A 3 24.07 -21.54 -40.35
N GLY A 4 24.90 -21.31 -41.38
CA GLY A 4 24.98 -20.08 -42.18
C GLY A 4 23.70 -19.75 -42.97
N LYS A 5 22.58 -20.39 -42.62
CA LYS A 5 21.23 -20.16 -43.15
C LYS A 5 20.52 -19.00 -42.46
N PHE A 6 20.80 -18.75 -41.18
CA PHE A 6 20.19 -17.60 -40.49
C PHE A 6 20.86 -16.31 -40.96
N TYR A 7 20.07 -15.36 -41.46
CA TYR A 7 20.53 -14.14 -42.11
C TYR A 7 21.62 -13.39 -41.32
N PHE A 8 21.45 -13.24 -40.00
CA PHE A 8 22.40 -12.52 -39.14
C PHE A 8 23.67 -13.30 -38.77
N ASN A 9 23.76 -14.57 -39.16
CA ASN A 9 24.95 -15.42 -38.98
C ASN A 9 25.70 -15.65 -40.30
N ASN A 10 25.25 -15.04 -41.40
CA ASN A 10 25.86 -15.15 -42.72
C ASN A 10 26.49 -13.79 -43.11
N PRO A 11 27.82 -13.66 -43.04
CA PRO A 11 28.51 -12.41 -43.38
C PRO A 11 28.18 -11.90 -44.80
N ALA A 12 28.03 -12.81 -45.77
CA ALA A 12 27.69 -12.43 -47.14
C ALA A 12 26.26 -11.88 -47.25
N ALA A 13 25.29 -12.49 -46.55
CA ALA A 13 23.92 -11.99 -46.50
C ALA A 13 23.83 -10.61 -45.81
N LEU A 14 24.61 -10.40 -44.74
CA LEU A 14 24.70 -9.10 -44.06
C LEU A 14 25.30 -8.02 -44.97
N SER A 15 26.39 -8.33 -45.67
CA SER A 15 27.00 -7.40 -46.63
C SER A 15 26.05 -7.07 -47.77
N GLN A 16 25.37 -8.07 -48.33
CA GLN A 16 24.39 -7.85 -49.40
C GLN A 16 23.21 -7.01 -48.93
N GLY A 17 22.62 -7.32 -47.77
CA GLY A 17 21.49 -6.54 -47.26
C GLY A 17 21.86 -5.13 -46.84
N LEU A 18 23.11 -4.89 -46.39
CA LEU A 18 23.62 -3.53 -46.18
C LEU A 18 23.71 -2.75 -47.50
N LEU A 19 24.18 -3.38 -48.57
CA LEU A 19 24.22 -2.76 -49.91
C LEU A 19 22.82 -2.48 -50.43
N ASP A 20 21.89 -3.43 -50.29
CA ASP A 20 20.50 -3.28 -50.72
C ASP A 20 19.79 -2.17 -49.92
N PHE A 21 20.07 -2.08 -48.61
CA PHE A 21 19.58 -1.02 -47.76
C PHE A 21 20.09 0.34 -48.21
N LYS A 22 21.39 0.48 -48.45
CA LYS A 22 22.00 1.73 -48.96
C LYS A 22 21.48 2.09 -50.34
N LYS A 23 21.26 1.12 -51.22
CA LYS A 23 20.68 1.33 -52.54
C LYS A 23 19.25 1.87 -52.46
N ARG A 24 18.45 1.35 -51.55
CA ARG A 24 17.04 1.74 -51.37
C ARG A 24 16.87 3.05 -50.59
N TRP A 25 17.71 3.27 -49.58
CA TRP A 25 17.48 4.32 -48.58
C TRP A 25 18.62 5.33 -48.44
N GLY A 26 19.78 5.10 -49.05
CA GLY A 26 20.99 5.92 -48.86
C GLY A 26 21.67 5.68 -47.51
N ASN A 27 22.62 6.55 -47.15
CA ASN A 27 23.24 6.54 -45.83
C ASN A 27 22.28 7.15 -44.81
N ARG A 28 21.70 6.31 -43.94
CA ARG A 28 20.78 6.75 -42.88
C ARG A 28 21.47 6.71 -41.53
N LYS A 29 21.20 7.73 -40.70
CA LYS A 29 21.59 7.77 -39.29
C LYS A 29 20.78 6.74 -38.50
N LEU A 30 21.39 6.16 -37.46
CA LEU A 30 20.69 5.33 -36.50
C LEU A 30 19.86 6.22 -35.57
N GLU A 31 18.56 6.32 -35.83
CA GLU A 31 17.60 7.13 -35.07
C GLU A 31 16.17 6.58 -35.22
N ASP A 32 15.30 6.93 -34.28
CA ASP A 32 13.87 6.61 -34.38
C ASP A 32 13.25 7.30 -35.59
N ASN A 33 12.28 6.65 -36.23
CA ASN A 33 11.60 7.16 -37.43
C ASN A 33 12.53 7.42 -38.65
N TRP A 34 13.68 6.77 -38.73
CA TRP A 34 14.67 6.95 -39.81
C TRP A 34 14.11 6.80 -41.25
N ARG A 35 12.94 6.16 -41.43
CA ARG A 35 12.24 5.97 -42.72
C ARG A 35 11.38 7.16 -43.19
N ARG A 36 11.28 8.26 -42.43
CA ARG A 36 10.46 9.41 -42.84
C ARG A 36 11.00 10.07 -44.11
N VAL A 37 10.11 10.23 -45.10
CA VAL A 37 10.40 10.83 -46.42
C VAL A 37 10.51 12.35 -46.34
N ASN A 38 9.71 12.99 -45.48
CA ASN A 38 9.71 14.44 -45.28
C ASN A 38 10.51 14.80 -44.03
N LYS A 39 11.78 15.15 -44.24
CA LYS A 39 12.61 15.84 -43.25
C LYS A 39 12.62 17.32 -43.61
N THR A 40 12.55 18.20 -42.62
CA THR A 40 12.56 19.65 -42.85
C THR A 40 13.88 20.09 -43.46
N SER A 41 13.88 21.18 -44.25
CA SER A 41 15.08 21.66 -44.96
C SER A 41 16.27 21.97 -44.02
N ALA A 42 15.98 22.31 -42.76
CA ALA A 42 16.96 22.48 -41.69
C ALA A 42 17.66 21.15 -41.29
N GLU A 43 16.93 20.04 -41.27
CA GLU A 43 17.48 18.69 -41.02
C GLU A 43 18.27 18.15 -42.22
N ILE A 44 17.92 18.57 -43.45
CA ILE A 44 18.64 18.23 -44.69
C ILE A 44 20.00 18.95 -44.76
N THR A 45 20.08 20.19 -44.27
CA THR A 45 21.31 20.99 -44.30
C THR A 45 22.32 20.53 -43.24
N ALA A 46 21.85 19.97 -42.11
CA ALA A 46 22.70 19.33 -41.11
C ALA A 46 23.33 18.01 -41.59
N LEU A 47 22.72 17.32 -42.58
CA LEU A 47 23.22 16.06 -43.13
C LEU A 47 24.44 16.21 -44.06
N THR A 48 24.68 17.41 -44.61
CA THR A 48 25.79 17.66 -45.55
C THR A 48 27.05 18.22 -44.91
N SER A 49 27.02 18.54 -43.61
CA SER A 49 28.10 19.25 -42.91
C SER A 49 28.55 18.60 -41.58
N ASP A 50 28.05 17.40 -41.26
CA ASP A 50 28.38 16.68 -40.02
C ASP A 50 29.52 15.66 -40.26
N PRO A 51 30.64 15.70 -39.50
CA PRO A 51 31.72 14.71 -39.57
C PRO A 51 31.28 13.27 -39.25
N ASN A 52 30.09 13.07 -38.68
CA ASN A 52 29.48 11.76 -38.46
C ASN A 52 28.55 11.29 -39.60
N ALA A 53 28.40 12.07 -40.67
CA ALA A 53 27.87 11.55 -41.93
C ALA A 53 28.96 10.71 -42.59
N VAL A 54 28.75 9.38 -42.66
CA VAL A 54 29.76 8.43 -43.15
C VAL A 54 30.01 8.63 -44.65
N ALA A 55 30.92 9.55 -44.98
CA ALA A 55 31.51 9.74 -46.29
C ALA A 55 32.92 9.12 -46.28
N GLY A 56 33.13 8.09 -47.09
CA GLY A 56 34.45 7.56 -47.40
C GLY A 56 34.98 6.47 -46.46
N SER A 57 35.22 5.29 -47.05
CA SER A 57 35.99 4.16 -46.51
C SER A 57 35.51 3.52 -45.19
N PHE A 58 34.68 2.49 -45.34
CA PHE A 58 34.83 1.32 -44.45
C PHE A 58 36.10 0.57 -44.89
N THR A 59 37.27 1.08 -44.53
CA THR A 59 38.35 0.13 -44.21
C THR A 59 37.76 -0.76 -43.14
N ALA A 60 37.77 -2.08 -43.37
CA ALA A 60 37.42 -3.06 -42.36
C ALA A 60 38.38 -2.89 -41.18
N ASN A 61 38.08 -1.94 -40.29
CA ASN A 61 38.60 -1.93 -38.94
C ASN A 61 37.98 -3.14 -38.28
N THR A 62 38.71 -4.24 -38.37
CA THR A 62 38.49 -5.55 -37.75
C THR A 62 38.57 -5.49 -36.21
N THR A 63 38.51 -4.29 -35.61
CA THR A 63 38.70 -4.05 -34.18
C THR A 63 37.49 -3.44 -33.47
N ASN A 64 36.43 -3.08 -34.18
CA ASN A 64 35.12 -2.83 -33.57
C ASN A 64 34.14 -3.93 -33.98
N THR A 65 34.49 -5.18 -33.66
CA THR A 65 33.43 -6.13 -33.34
C THR A 65 32.71 -5.53 -32.13
N VAL A 66 31.56 -4.87 -32.34
CA VAL A 66 30.48 -4.99 -31.35
C VAL A 66 30.45 -6.48 -31.10
N ASP A 67 30.97 -6.90 -29.95
CA ASP A 67 31.20 -8.31 -29.70
C ASP A 67 29.84 -8.96 -29.88
N SER A 68 29.67 -9.60 -31.04
CA SER A 68 28.37 -10.04 -31.50
C SER A 68 27.86 -11.10 -30.52
N VAL A 69 28.77 -11.73 -29.77
CA VAL A 69 28.49 -12.57 -28.63
C VAL A 69 27.97 -11.76 -27.45
N ALA A 70 28.66 -10.70 -27.00
CA ALA A 70 28.18 -9.83 -25.92
C ALA A 70 26.83 -9.15 -26.23
N PHE A 71 26.62 -8.70 -27.48
CA PHE A 71 25.37 -8.09 -27.92
C PHE A 71 24.23 -9.13 -28.00
N ARG A 72 24.48 -10.34 -28.51
CA ARG A 72 23.49 -11.43 -28.43
C ARG A 72 23.18 -11.78 -26.98
N LYS A 73 24.22 -11.87 -26.15
CA LYS A 73 24.10 -12.15 -24.72
C LYS A 73 23.20 -11.12 -24.03
N SER A 74 23.30 -9.83 -24.36
CA SER A 74 22.42 -8.81 -23.77
C SER A 74 20.94 -8.96 -24.11
N TYR A 75 20.57 -9.58 -25.25
CA TYR A 75 19.17 -9.89 -25.56
C TYR A 75 18.71 -11.21 -24.94
N THR A 76 19.61 -12.17 -24.75
CA THR A 76 19.27 -13.50 -24.23
C THR A 76 19.31 -13.60 -22.71
N ASP A 77 20.05 -12.71 -22.02
CA ASP A 77 20.23 -12.74 -20.57
C ASP A 77 18.90 -12.60 -19.79
N ASN A 78 17.91 -11.93 -20.37
CA ASN A 78 16.59 -11.72 -19.75
C ASN A 78 15.52 -12.71 -20.23
N LEU A 79 15.88 -13.67 -21.08
CA LEU A 79 14.92 -14.68 -21.54
C LEU A 79 14.71 -15.73 -20.44
N PRO A 80 13.46 -16.16 -20.19
CA PRO A 80 13.17 -17.17 -19.19
C PRO A 80 13.50 -18.56 -19.73
N LEU A 81 14.80 -18.89 -19.77
CA LEU A 81 15.31 -20.12 -20.41
C LEU A 81 15.37 -21.31 -19.44
N THR A 82 15.32 -21.07 -18.14
CA THR A 82 15.24 -22.12 -17.12
C THR A 82 13.79 -22.44 -16.78
N PRO A 83 13.47 -23.67 -16.31
CA PRO A 83 12.11 -24.02 -15.88
C PRO A 83 11.53 -23.06 -14.83
N ALA A 84 12.34 -22.65 -13.85
CA ALA A 84 11.91 -21.71 -12.81
C ALA A 84 11.62 -20.30 -13.36
N GLN A 85 12.45 -19.79 -14.26
CA GLN A 85 12.21 -18.50 -14.90
C GLN A 85 11.00 -18.55 -15.85
N LEU A 86 10.80 -19.68 -16.55
CA LEU A 86 9.64 -19.89 -17.41
C LEU A 86 8.35 -19.91 -16.59
N GLU A 87 8.36 -20.59 -15.44
CA GLU A 87 7.23 -20.59 -14.52
C GLU A 87 6.90 -19.17 -14.00
N LEU A 88 7.91 -18.41 -13.58
CA LEU A 88 7.72 -17.01 -13.18
C LEU A 88 7.18 -16.15 -14.33
N SER A 89 7.65 -16.39 -15.56
CA SER A 89 7.13 -15.73 -16.76
C SER A 89 5.66 -16.09 -17.02
N ASN A 90 5.30 -17.37 -16.89
CA ASN A 90 3.93 -17.85 -17.04
C ASN A 90 3.00 -17.23 -16.00
N GLN A 91 3.44 -17.13 -14.75
CA GLN A 91 2.67 -16.48 -13.68
C GLN A 91 2.36 -15.01 -14.00
N LYS A 92 3.33 -14.27 -14.58
CA LYS A 92 3.08 -12.88 -15.04
C LYS A 92 2.03 -12.83 -16.15
N ILE A 93 2.11 -13.76 -17.11
CA ILE A 93 1.14 -13.85 -18.21
C ILE A 93 -0.26 -14.19 -17.67
N VAL A 94 -0.35 -15.16 -16.77
CA VAL A 94 -1.60 -15.56 -16.10
C VAL A 94 -2.21 -14.38 -15.34
N SER A 95 -1.42 -13.62 -14.58
CA SER A 95 -1.88 -12.41 -13.89
C SER A 95 -2.42 -11.36 -14.86
N ALA A 96 -1.71 -11.10 -15.96
CA ALA A 96 -2.15 -10.12 -16.96
C ALA A 96 -3.45 -10.53 -17.65
N TYR A 97 -3.60 -11.82 -18.01
CA TYR A 97 -4.87 -12.31 -18.56
C TYR A 97 -6.01 -12.25 -17.55
N TYR A 98 -5.74 -12.54 -16.27
CA TYR A 98 -6.74 -12.42 -15.22
C TYR A 98 -7.21 -10.97 -15.03
N ASP A 99 -6.28 -10.00 -15.08
CA ASP A 99 -6.61 -8.57 -15.03
C ASP A 99 -7.43 -8.15 -16.25
N ILE A 100 -7.09 -8.60 -17.45
CA ILE A 100 -7.87 -8.38 -18.67
C ILE A 100 -9.28 -8.97 -18.55
N ALA A 101 -9.41 -10.20 -18.06
CA ALA A 101 -10.71 -10.86 -17.86
C ALA A 101 -11.58 -10.10 -16.85
N ASN A 102 -10.98 -9.60 -15.76
CA ASN A 102 -11.67 -8.71 -14.81
C ASN A 102 -12.05 -7.37 -15.44
N PHE A 103 -11.20 -6.78 -16.28
CA PHE A 103 -11.52 -5.55 -16.98
C PHE A 103 -12.73 -5.73 -17.91
N TYR A 104 -12.77 -6.82 -18.68
CA TYR A 104 -13.94 -7.18 -19.49
C TYR A 104 -15.21 -7.30 -18.63
N LYS A 105 -15.12 -8.02 -17.52
CA LYS A 105 -16.24 -8.28 -16.59
C LYS A 105 -16.73 -7.01 -15.88
N ASP A 106 -15.83 -6.24 -15.30
CA ASP A 106 -16.15 -5.18 -14.35
C ASP A 106 -16.24 -3.80 -14.99
N VAL A 107 -15.43 -3.52 -16.01
CA VAL A 107 -15.37 -2.21 -16.68
C VAL A 107 -16.18 -2.20 -17.96
N LEU A 108 -15.89 -3.12 -18.89
CA LEU A 108 -16.59 -3.15 -20.19
C LEU A 108 -17.95 -3.85 -20.13
N LYS A 109 -18.20 -4.62 -19.06
CA LYS A 109 -19.38 -5.49 -18.91
C LYS A 109 -19.55 -6.48 -20.07
N ASP A 110 -18.46 -6.82 -20.76
CA ASP A 110 -18.43 -7.85 -21.80
C ASP A 110 -18.19 -9.21 -21.16
N ASN A 111 -19.28 -9.82 -20.68
CA ASN A 111 -19.23 -11.10 -19.99
C ASN A 111 -18.74 -12.23 -20.91
N LYS A 112 -18.97 -12.14 -22.22
CA LYS A 112 -18.56 -13.17 -23.17
C LYS A 112 -17.05 -13.18 -23.34
N GLU A 113 -16.44 -12.01 -23.53
CA GLU A 113 -14.99 -11.89 -23.63
C GLU A 113 -14.29 -12.17 -22.30
N ALA A 114 -14.90 -11.80 -21.17
CA ALA A 114 -14.42 -12.22 -19.86
C ALA A 114 -14.35 -13.75 -19.72
N ILE A 115 -15.46 -14.45 -20.05
CA ILE A 115 -15.53 -15.92 -20.04
C ILE A 115 -14.46 -16.53 -20.96
N ASN A 116 -14.35 -16.06 -22.21
CA ASN A 116 -13.38 -16.56 -23.17
C ASN A 116 -11.94 -16.42 -22.64
N THR A 117 -11.63 -15.26 -22.06
CA THR A 117 -10.30 -15.00 -21.48
C THR A 117 -10.01 -15.91 -20.29
N TYR A 118 -10.98 -16.12 -19.39
CA TYR A 118 -10.83 -17.06 -18.27
C TYR A 118 -10.60 -18.50 -18.72
N LEU A 119 -11.35 -18.97 -19.74
CA LEU A 119 -11.16 -20.32 -20.29
C LEU A 119 -9.79 -20.45 -20.97
N GLN A 120 -9.32 -19.41 -21.66
CA GLN A 120 -7.99 -19.39 -22.27
C GLN A 120 -6.87 -19.54 -21.22
N ILE A 121 -7.04 -18.96 -20.03
CA ILE A 121 -6.07 -19.16 -18.93
C ILE A 121 -6.05 -20.62 -18.50
N LEU A 122 -7.22 -21.23 -18.29
CA LEU A 122 -7.33 -22.63 -17.87
C LEU A 122 -6.77 -23.61 -18.90
N GLU A 123 -6.94 -23.30 -20.19
CA GLU A 123 -6.42 -24.11 -21.30
C GLU A 123 -4.90 -23.98 -21.45
N ARG A 124 -4.37 -22.75 -21.45
CA ARG A 124 -2.94 -22.50 -21.70
C ARG A 124 -2.06 -22.74 -20.48
N TYR A 125 -2.61 -22.58 -19.29
CA TYR A 125 -1.91 -22.67 -18.00
C TYR A 125 -2.70 -23.53 -17.02
N PRO A 126 -2.85 -24.85 -17.29
CA PRO A 126 -3.69 -25.73 -16.46
C PRO A 126 -3.19 -25.84 -15.02
N ASP A 127 -1.89 -25.63 -14.77
CA ASP A 127 -1.28 -25.64 -13.43
C ASP A 127 -0.97 -24.22 -12.96
N ASN A 128 -2.03 -23.49 -12.57
CA ASN A 128 -1.90 -22.17 -11.97
C ASN A 128 -2.55 -22.08 -10.58
N ASN A 129 -2.08 -21.14 -9.75
CA ASN A 129 -2.53 -20.94 -8.37
C ASN A 129 -3.83 -20.12 -8.24
N ILE A 130 -4.36 -19.56 -9.34
CA ILE A 130 -5.58 -18.74 -9.34
C ILE A 130 -6.82 -19.46 -9.87
N LYS A 131 -6.74 -20.77 -10.14
CA LYS A 131 -7.85 -21.59 -10.66
C LYS A 131 -9.15 -21.42 -9.87
N ALA A 132 -9.08 -21.44 -8.54
CA ALA A 132 -10.26 -21.24 -7.69
C ALA A 132 -10.93 -19.87 -7.92
N ALA A 133 -10.14 -18.80 -8.11
CA ALA A 133 -10.69 -17.49 -8.43
C ALA A 133 -11.32 -17.47 -9.84
N ILE A 134 -10.70 -18.14 -10.82
CA ILE A 134 -11.24 -18.25 -12.18
C ILE A 134 -12.57 -19.01 -12.20
N TYR A 135 -12.63 -20.20 -11.60
CA TYR A 135 -13.85 -20.99 -11.51
C TYR A 135 -14.97 -20.24 -10.79
N TYR A 136 -14.65 -19.44 -9.76
CA TYR A 136 -15.64 -18.61 -9.07
C TYR A 136 -16.22 -17.52 -9.98
N ASN A 137 -15.36 -16.84 -10.75
CA ASN A 137 -15.83 -15.85 -11.72
C ASN A 137 -16.66 -16.50 -12.83
N LEU A 138 -16.25 -17.67 -13.34
CA LEU A 138 -17.02 -18.42 -14.34
C LEU A 138 -18.38 -18.88 -13.79
N TYR A 139 -18.45 -19.41 -12.56
CA TYR A 139 -19.70 -19.72 -11.87
C TYR A 139 -20.66 -18.53 -11.89
N ARG A 140 -20.17 -17.34 -11.49
CA ARG A 140 -20.98 -16.13 -11.42
C ARG A 140 -21.39 -15.60 -12.80
N LEU A 141 -20.49 -15.63 -13.78
CA LEU A 141 -20.77 -15.14 -15.13
C LEU A 141 -21.76 -16.04 -15.87
N TYR A 142 -21.66 -17.35 -15.69
CA TYR A 142 -22.59 -18.31 -16.27
C TYR A 142 -23.95 -18.36 -15.56
N ALA A 143 -24.09 -17.81 -14.35
CA ALA A 143 -25.31 -17.95 -13.55
C ALA A 143 -26.61 -17.57 -14.29
N THR A 144 -26.55 -16.56 -15.16
CA THR A 144 -27.69 -16.14 -15.99
C THR A 144 -27.57 -16.54 -17.46
N MET A 145 -26.36 -16.86 -17.93
CA MET A 145 -26.09 -17.18 -19.35
C MET A 145 -26.24 -18.67 -19.66
N ASP A 146 -25.75 -19.54 -18.77
CA ASP A 146 -25.74 -20.99 -18.93
C ASP A 146 -25.71 -21.65 -17.53
N PRO A 147 -26.88 -21.92 -16.94
CA PRO A 147 -26.98 -22.48 -15.59
C PRO A 147 -26.28 -23.84 -15.43
N ALA A 148 -26.17 -24.63 -16.50
CA ALA A 148 -25.49 -25.92 -16.45
C ALA A 148 -23.98 -25.73 -16.28
N LYS A 149 -23.37 -24.84 -17.07
CA LYS A 149 -21.96 -24.47 -16.89
C LYS A 149 -21.71 -23.77 -15.56
N SER A 150 -22.64 -22.94 -15.10
CA SER A 150 -22.54 -22.33 -13.76
C SER A 150 -22.46 -23.41 -12.68
N ALA A 151 -23.34 -24.42 -12.73
CA ALA A 151 -23.34 -25.54 -11.79
C ALA A 151 -22.07 -26.39 -11.87
N GLU A 152 -21.52 -26.62 -13.06
CA GLU A 152 -20.25 -27.34 -13.23
C GLU A 152 -19.09 -26.61 -12.54
N ASN A 153 -18.93 -25.30 -12.79
CA ASN A 153 -17.90 -24.48 -12.16
C ASN A 153 -18.06 -24.42 -10.63
N ARG A 154 -19.31 -24.35 -10.15
CA ARG A 154 -19.64 -24.45 -8.73
C ARG A 154 -19.18 -25.78 -8.14
N ASP A 155 -19.47 -26.89 -8.81
CA ASP A 155 -19.13 -28.23 -8.31
C ASP A 155 -17.62 -28.46 -8.29
N ILE A 156 -16.88 -27.92 -9.26
CA ILE A 156 -15.41 -27.91 -9.23
C ILE A 156 -14.90 -27.17 -7.99
N LEU A 157 -15.43 -25.98 -7.69
CA LEU A 157 -15.04 -25.21 -6.51
C LEU A 157 -15.31 -25.96 -5.21
N VAL A 158 -16.50 -26.53 -5.06
CA VAL A 158 -16.89 -27.23 -3.84
C VAL A 158 -16.09 -28.53 -3.65
N LYS A 159 -15.80 -29.27 -4.73
CA LYS A 159 -15.11 -30.57 -4.66
C LYS A 159 -13.59 -30.45 -4.57
N GLN A 160 -12.99 -29.54 -5.35
CA GLN A 160 -11.53 -29.46 -5.48
C GLN A 160 -10.91 -28.29 -4.71
N TYR A 161 -11.72 -27.29 -4.37
CA TYR A 161 -11.27 -26.04 -3.72
C TYR A 161 -12.06 -25.71 -2.46
N SER A 162 -12.59 -26.73 -1.75
CA SER A 162 -13.47 -26.60 -0.58
C SER A 162 -12.93 -25.66 0.51
N GLU A 163 -11.60 -25.61 0.66
CA GLU A 163 -10.95 -24.78 1.68
C GLU A 163 -10.86 -23.30 1.32
N THR A 164 -11.04 -22.96 0.05
CA THR A 164 -10.94 -21.58 -0.42
C THR A 164 -12.14 -20.75 0.02
N ALA A 165 -11.94 -19.44 0.20
CA ALA A 165 -13.03 -18.52 0.52
C ALA A 165 -14.14 -18.58 -0.54
N PHE A 166 -13.80 -18.79 -1.81
CA PHE A 166 -14.75 -18.92 -2.91
C PHE A 166 -15.72 -20.10 -2.73
N ALA A 167 -15.20 -21.28 -2.38
CA ALA A 167 -16.03 -22.45 -2.12
C ALA A 167 -16.86 -22.26 -0.84
N LYS A 168 -16.28 -21.68 0.21
CA LYS A 168 -16.99 -21.40 1.46
C LYS A 168 -18.17 -20.44 1.29
N ILE A 169 -18.03 -19.41 0.45
CA ILE A 169 -19.12 -18.48 0.05
C ILE A 169 -20.24 -19.21 -0.70
N ILE A 170 -19.90 -20.21 -1.52
CA ILE A 170 -20.89 -20.99 -2.28
C ILE A 170 -21.65 -21.95 -1.36
N ILE A 171 -20.93 -22.64 -0.47
CA ILE A 171 -21.49 -23.62 0.47
C ILE A 171 -22.38 -22.93 1.52
N ASP A 172 -21.93 -21.77 2.00
CA ASP A 172 -22.62 -20.97 3.01
C ASP A 172 -22.77 -19.53 2.48
N PRO A 173 -23.95 -19.17 1.94
CA PRO A 173 -24.23 -17.81 1.46
C PRO A 173 -24.03 -16.72 2.53
N ASP A 174 -24.10 -17.09 3.82
CA ASP A 174 -23.84 -16.21 4.96
C ASP A 174 -22.36 -16.16 5.37
N TYR A 175 -21.46 -16.87 4.69
CA TYR A 175 -20.05 -16.98 5.06
C TYR A 175 -19.38 -15.62 5.21
N ASN A 176 -19.61 -14.69 4.28
CA ASN A 176 -19.05 -13.33 4.37
C ASN A 176 -19.58 -12.58 5.60
N ARG A 177 -20.90 -12.66 5.87
CA ARG A 177 -21.49 -12.06 7.07
C ARG A 177 -20.90 -12.65 8.35
N LYS A 178 -20.73 -13.98 8.40
CA LYS A 178 -20.13 -14.67 9.56
C LYS A 178 -18.64 -14.33 9.72
N VAL A 179 -17.89 -14.15 8.63
CA VAL A 179 -16.50 -13.70 8.65
C VAL A 179 -16.42 -12.25 9.15
N ASP A 180 -17.27 -11.36 8.64
CA ASP A 180 -17.35 -9.97 9.10
C ASP A 180 -17.75 -9.88 10.58
N GLU A 181 -18.75 -10.66 11.02
CA GLU A 181 -19.15 -10.75 12.43
C GLU A 181 -18.04 -11.28 13.32
N LYS A 182 -17.31 -12.32 12.87
CA LYS A 182 -16.15 -12.83 13.60
C LYS A 182 -15.02 -11.80 13.66
N ALA A 183 -14.76 -11.07 12.58
CA ALA A 183 -13.75 -10.01 12.55
C ALA A 183 -14.11 -8.84 13.48
N VAL A 184 -15.39 -8.42 13.48
CA VAL A 184 -15.91 -7.40 14.40
C VAL A 184 -15.82 -7.88 15.85
N ALA A 185 -16.20 -9.13 16.14
CA ALA A 185 -16.08 -9.71 17.46
C ALA A 185 -14.62 -9.78 17.93
N LEU A 186 -13.69 -10.17 17.05
CA LEU A 186 -12.26 -10.23 17.35
C LEU A 186 -11.67 -8.84 17.61
N ASN A 187 -12.05 -7.82 16.83
CA ASN A 187 -11.68 -6.42 17.09
C ASN A 187 -12.11 -5.98 18.49
N LYS A 188 -13.37 -6.24 18.86
CA LYS A 188 -13.90 -5.90 20.18
C LYS A 188 -13.15 -6.62 21.30
N ILE A 189 -12.87 -7.92 21.13
CA ILE A 189 -12.12 -8.70 22.12
C ILE A 189 -10.70 -8.15 22.29
N TYR A 190 -10.04 -7.76 21.20
CA TYR A 190 -8.73 -7.13 21.27
C TYR A 190 -8.78 -5.82 22.05
N ASP A 191 -9.78 -4.98 21.81
CA ASP A 191 -9.99 -3.74 22.57
C ASP A 191 -10.20 -4.00 24.07
N ASP A 192 -11.02 -5.00 24.41
CA ASP A 192 -11.25 -5.41 25.81
C ASP A 192 -9.94 -5.87 26.49
N ILE A 193 -9.14 -6.70 25.81
CA ILE A 193 -7.83 -7.16 26.30
C ILE A 193 -6.89 -5.98 26.49
N TYR A 194 -6.85 -5.05 25.54
CA TYR A 194 -6.00 -3.88 25.63
C TYR A 194 -6.43 -2.95 26.77
N ASN A 195 -7.74 -2.78 27.00
CA ASN A 195 -8.25 -2.00 28.14
C ASN A 195 -7.82 -2.64 29.48
N LEU A 196 -7.90 -3.97 29.61
CA LEU A 196 -7.37 -4.68 30.79
C LEU A 196 -5.87 -4.39 30.98
N TYR A 197 -5.09 -4.37 29.91
CA TYR A 197 -3.67 -4.05 29.96
C TYR A 197 -3.43 -2.61 30.45
N ILE A 198 -4.17 -1.63 29.92
CA ILE A 198 -4.09 -0.23 30.33
C ILE A 198 -4.52 -0.03 31.79
N GLU A 199 -5.51 -0.78 32.25
CA GLU A 199 -5.95 -0.83 33.64
C GLU A 199 -4.98 -1.62 34.55
N LYS A 200 -3.85 -2.10 34.01
CA LYS A 200 -2.81 -2.89 34.70
C LYS A 200 -3.30 -4.22 35.28
N LYS A 201 -4.39 -4.74 34.73
CA LYS A 201 -5.00 -6.03 35.10
C LYS A 201 -4.31 -7.18 34.37
N TYR A 202 -3.00 -7.31 34.56
CA TYR A 202 -2.17 -8.25 33.80
C TYR A 202 -2.59 -9.72 33.89
N PRO A 203 -3.01 -10.27 35.06
CA PRO A 203 -3.52 -11.64 35.12
C PRO A 203 -4.78 -11.84 34.25
N GLU A 204 -5.66 -10.84 34.18
CA GLU A 204 -6.87 -10.90 33.35
C GLU A 204 -6.52 -10.80 31.85
N VAL A 205 -5.51 -10.01 31.48
CA VAL A 205 -4.96 -9.97 30.11
C VAL A 205 -4.51 -11.36 29.67
N ILE A 206 -3.66 -12.02 30.46
CA ILE A 206 -3.11 -13.35 30.15
C ILE A 206 -4.24 -14.38 29.98
N ASN A 207 -5.19 -14.40 30.93
CA ASN A 207 -6.32 -15.32 30.88
C ASN A 207 -7.24 -15.07 29.67
N LYS A 208 -7.55 -13.80 29.37
CA LYS A 208 -8.43 -13.43 28.26
C LYS A 208 -7.79 -13.74 26.90
N ILE A 209 -6.47 -13.59 26.77
CA ILE A 209 -5.74 -13.98 25.57
C ILE A 209 -5.82 -15.49 25.36
N ALA A 210 -5.56 -16.30 26.39
CA ALA A 210 -5.67 -17.76 26.30
C ALA A 210 -7.09 -18.23 25.89
N GLN A 211 -8.14 -17.60 26.45
CA GLN A 211 -9.53 -17.87 26.05
C GLN A 211 -9.80 -17.49 24.59
N THR A 212 -9.24 -16.37 24.13
CA THR A 212 -9.40 -15.89 22.75
C THR A 212 -8.75 -16.84 21.76
N GLU A 213 -7.54 -17.32 22.06
CA GLU A 213 -6.85 -18.31 21.24
C GLU A 213 -7.61 -19.65 21.19
N GLN A 214 -8.21 -20.08 22.30
CA GLN A 214 -9.05 -21.28 22.32
C GLN A 214 -10.31 -21.13 21.47
N GLN A 215 -10.94 -19.94 21.48
CA GLN A 215 -12.19 -19.68 20.78
C GLN A 215 -12.01 -19.44 19.27
N PHE A 216 -10.96 -18.71 18.88
CA PHE A 216 -10.76 -18.26 17.49
C PHE A 216 -9.62 -18.98 16.76
N GLY A 217 -8.77 -19.72 17.48
CA GLY A 217 -7.54 -20.28 16.92
C GLY A 217 -6.53 -19.19 16.55
N LYS A 218 -5.62 -19.51 15.62
CA LYS A 218 -4.70 -18.52 15.05
C LYS A 218 -5.45 -17.55 14.14
N THR A 219 -5.23 -16.25 14.35
CA THR A 219 -5.86 -15.16 13.62
C THR A 219 -4.80 -14.15 13.14
N SER A 220 -5.21 -13.14 12.36
CA SER A 220 -4.32 -12.02 11.99
C SER A 220 -3.84 -11.19 13.18
N PHE A 221 -4.46 -11.32 14.36
CA PHE A 221 -4.04 -10.62 15.59
C PHE A 221 -3.18 -11.46 16.52
N SER A 222 -2.93 -12.72 16.18
CA SER A 222 -2.17 -13.63 17.04
C SER A 222 -0.76 -13.11 17.40
N PRO A 223 0.04 -12.53 16.49
CA PRO A 223 1.32 -11.92 16.86
C PRO A 223 1.16 -10.77 17.88
N GLN A 224 0.18 -9.89 17.67
CA GLN A 224 -0.06 -8.73 18.54
C GLN A 224 -0.59 -9.13 19.92
N LEU A 225 -1.47 -10.14 19.97
CA LEU A 225 -1.95 -10.72 21.22
C LEU A 225 -0.81 -11.43 21.98
N ALA A 226 0.02 -12.20 21.29
CA ALA A 226 1.19 -12.83 21.89
C ALA A 226 2.15 -11.78 22.48
N TYR A 227 2.33 -10.64 21.80
CA TYR A 227 3.11 -9.52 22.31
C TYR A 227 2.50 -8.88 23.55
N LEU A 228 1.19 -8.59 23.57
CA LEU A 228 0.50 -8.08 24.77
C LEU A 228 0.60 -9.07 25.94
N ASN A 229 0.50 -10.36 25.66
CA ASN A 229 0.70 -11.41 26.66
C ASN A 229 2.12 -11.38 27.23
N ALA A 230 3.14 -11.27 26.37
CA ALA A 230 4.53 -11.15 26.81
C ALA A 230 4.75 -9.91 27.68
N LEU A 231 4.18 -8.75 27.33
CA LEU A 231 4.27 -7.55 28.16
C LEU A 231 3.57 -7.74 29.52
N ALA A 232 2.39 -8.35 29.55
CA ALA A 232 1.70 -8.67 30.81
C ALA A 232 2.48 -9.67 31.68
N ILE A 233 3.14 -10.65 31.07
CA ILE A 233 4.10 -11.54 31.74
C ILE A 233 5.26 -10.73 32.30
N GLY A 234 5.84 -9.82 31.53
CA GLY A 234 6.95 -8.97 31.98
C GLY A 234 6.62 -8.14 33.22
N HIS A 235 5.37 -7.69 33.36
CA HIS A 235 4.90 -6.97 34.55
C HIS A 235 4.57 -7.84 35.76
N THR A 236 4.53 -9.17 35.61
CA THR A 236 4.10 -10.11 36.67
C THR A 236 5.14 -11.17 37.00
N GLN A 237 6.14 -11.36 36.15
CA GLN A 237 7.13 -12.42 36.24
C GLN A 237 8.55 -11.86 36.11
N LYS A 238 9.52 -12.69 36.49
CA LYS A 238 10.95 -12.38 36.39
C LYS A 238 11.45 -12.42 34.94
N LEU A 239 12.67 -11.91 34.76
CA LEU A 239 13.31 -11.74 33.46
C LEU A 239 13.34 -13.01 32.62
N ASP A 240 13.66 -14.15 33.22
CA ASP A 240 13.76 -15.45 32.54
C ASP A 240 12.45 -15.86 31.85
N VAL A 241 11.33 -15.75 32.57
CA VAL A 241 9.99 -16.07 32.04
C VAL A 241 9.60 -15.07 30.95
N PHE A 242 9.88 -13.78 31.17
CA PHE A 242 9.57 -12.73 30.21
C PHE A 242 10.38 -12.87 28.91
N GLU A 243 11.70 -13.04 29.00
CA GLU A 243 12.57 -13.23 27.84
C GLU A 243 12.17 -14.47 27.05
N SER A 244 11.87 -15.58 27.73
CA SER A 244 11.35 -16.80 27.09
C SER A 244 10.05 -16.54 26.32
N SER A 245 9.15 -15.72 26.86
CA SER A 245 7.89 -15.36 26.19
C SER A 245 8.13 -14.55 24.90
N LEU A 246 9.13 -13.66 24.89
CA LEU A 246 9.54 -12.90 23.71
C LEU A 246 10.22 -13.80 22.67
N GLN A 247 11.13 -14.68 23.09
CA GLN A 247 11.78 -15.65 22.20
C GLN A 247 10.75 -16.59 21.54
N LYS A 248 9.70 -16.98 22.27
CA LYS A 248 8.61 -17.78 21.69
C LYS A 248 7.91 -17.04 20.53
N ILE A 249 7.72 -15.73 20.63
CA ILE A 249 7.08 -14.93 19.56
C ILE A 249 7.93 -14.97 18.28
N THR A 250 9.25 -14.86 18.38
CA THR A 250 10.13 -14.87 17.19
C THR A 250 10.14 -16.21 16.48
N LEU A 251 9.87 -17.31 17.21
CA LEU A 251 9.72 -18.65 16.67
C LEU A 251 8.33 -18.88 16.06
N ASP A 252 7.26 -18.58 16.81
CA ASP A 252 5.88 -18.85 16.41
C ASP A 252 5.40 -17.97 15.25
N TYR A 253 6.01 -16.79 15.08
CA TYR A 253 5.61 -15.74 14.12
C TYR A 253 6.80 -15.17 13.33
N SER A 254 7.73 -16.03 12.90
CA SER A 254 8.94 -15.61 12.18
C SER A 254 8.71 -14.75 10.92
N ASP A 255 7.59 -14.96 10.21
CA ASP A 255 7.23 -14.20 9.00
C ASP A 255 6.47 -12.89 9.28
N ASP A 256 6.13 -12.60 10.54
CA ASP A 256 5.40 -11.39 10.90
C ASP A 256 6.24 -10.12 10.71
N LYS A 257 5.66 -9.11 10.07
CA LYS A 257 6.37 -7.87 9.68
C LYS A 257 6.20 -6.71 10.67
N LEU A 258 5.40 -6.89 11.72
CA LEU A 258 5.05 -5.81 12.64
C LEU A 258 5.68 -6.02 14.03
N ILE A 259 5.39 -7.17 14.63
CA ILE A 259 5.75 -7.57 15.99
C ILE A 259 7.11 -8.24 16.03
N THR A 260 7.43 -9.16 15.12
CA THR A 260 8.69 -9.91 15.21
C THR A 260 9.94 -9.01 15.18
N PRO A 261 10.03 -7.99 14.30
CA PRO A 261 11.16 -7.05 14.35
C PRO A 261 11.20 -6.23 15.65
N LEU A 262 10.04 -5.85 16.18
CA LEU A 262 9.96 -5.13 17.47
C LEU A 262 10.44 -6.02 18.63
N VAL A 263 10.03 -7.29 18.64
CA VAL A 263 10.45 -8.25 19.67
C VAL A 263 11.95 -8.51 19.61
N GLN A 264 12.54 -8.58 18.41
CA GLN A 264 13.98 -8.69 18.25
C GLN A 264 14.71 -7.48 18.86
N GLN A 265 14.22 -6.25 18.62
CA GLN A 265 14.76 -5.05 19.26
C GLN A 265 14.65 -5.09 20.80
N ASN A 266 13.52 -5.60 21.33
CA ASN A 266 13.36 -5.74 22.77
C ASN A 266 14.33 -6.78 23.36
N LEU A 267 14.54 -7.91 22.69
CA LEU A 267 15.50 -8.93 23.10
C LEU A 267 16.94 -8.39 23.08
N GLU A 268 17.30 -7.58 22.08
CA GLU A 268 18.59 -6.89 22.04
C GLU A 268 18.74 -5.91 23.21
N TYR A 269 17.70 -5.15 23.53
CA TYR A 269 17.70 -4.26 24.69
C TYR A 269 17.85 -5.03 26.01
N ILE A 270 17.12 -6.14 26.17
CA ILE A 270 17.24 -7.03 27.34
C ILE A 270 18.67 -7.51 27.47
N LYS A 271 19.25 -8.02 26.38
CA LYS A 271 20.63 -8.51 26.37
C LYS A 271 21.63 -7.43 26.77
N ALA A 272 21.46 -6.20 26.30
CA ALA A 272 22.33 -5.07 26.65
C ALA A 272 22.18 -4.61 28.12
N ASN A 273 21.05 -4.89 28.77
CA ASN A 273 20.73 -4.43 30.13
C ASN A 273 20.46 -5.59 31.11
N HIS A 274 20.91 -6.80 30.76
CA HIS A 274 20.48 -8.05 31.39
C HIS A 274 20.66 -8.02 32.91
N ASP A 275 21.85 -7.69 33.41
CA ASP A 275 22.17 -7.72 34.84
C ASP A 275 21.34 -6.73 35.67
N ASN A 276 20.90 -5.63 35.06
CA ASN A 276 20.04 -4.65 35.72
C ASN A 276 18.59 -5.16 35.80
N ILE A 277 18.09 -5.75 34.72
CA ILE A 277 16.72 -6.27 34.66
C ILE A 277 16.59 -7.53 35.50
N ALA A 278 17.61 -8.40 35.54
CA ALA A 278 17.63 -9.66 36.28
C ALA A 278 17.52 -9.48 37.81
N LYS A 279 17.93 -8.32 38.34
CA LYS A 279 17.84 -8.00 39.77
C LYS A 279 16.44 -7.60 40.23
N ARG A 280 15.52 -7.33 39.29
CA ARG A 280 14.17 -6.85 39.59
C ARG A 280 13.26 -8.00 39.99
N ASP A 281 12.26 -7.70 40.82
CA ASP A 281 11.23 -8.67 41.20
C ASP A 281 10.31 -9.02 40.02
N VAL A 282 10.12 -8.07 39.10
CA VAL A 282 9.43 -8.24 37.82
C VAL A 282 10.25 -7.60 36.69
N ALA A 283 10.21 -8.17 35.50
CA ALA A 283 11.07 -7.73 34.40
C ALA A 283 10.73 -6.30 33.92
N LEU A 284 9.45 -5.98 33.87
CA LEU A 284 8.91 -4.68 33.46
C LEU A 284 8.36 -3.94 34.67
N ILE A 285 8.96 -2.78 34.93
CA ILE A 285 8.48 -1.84 35.93
C ILE A 285 7.73 -0.70 35.23
N ASP A 286 6.72 -0.15 35.91
CA ASP A 286 6.10 1.10 35.49
C ASP A 286 7.15 2.22 35.43
N PHE A 287 6.95 3.17 34.50
CA PHE A 287 7.86 4.29 34.19
C PHE A 287 8.71 4.80 35.37
N ASP A 288 10.03 4.57 35.29
CA ASP A 288 11.06 5.28 36.05
C ASP A 288 11.72 6.35 35.15
N PRO A 289 11.66 7.64 35.50
CA PRO A 289 12.35 8.71 34.77
C PRO A 289 13.87 8.53 34.64
N ASN A 290 14.48 7.72 35.50
CA ASN A 290 15.93 7.52 35.58
C ASN A 290 16.43 6.27 34.83
N GLU A 291 15.52 5.46 34.28
CA GLU A 291 15.88 4.28 33.50
C GLU A 291 15.63 4.47 31.99
N PRO A 292 16.47 3.90 31.11
CA PRO A 292 16.15 3.86 29.69
C PRO A 292 14.85 3.09 29.48
N ARG A 293 13.95 3.65 28.66
CA ARG A 293 12.60 3.11 28.49
C ARG A 293 12.67 1.76 27.78
N PHE A 294 12.18 0.72 28.47
CA PHE A 294 11.97 -0.59 27.87
C PHE A 294 10.96 -0.54 26.71
N VAL A 295 9.89 0.25 26.84
CA VAL A 295 8.91 0.56 25.79
C VAL A 295 8.45 2.01 26.00
N ALA A 296 8.48 2.85 24.96
CA ALA A 296 7.71 4.09 24.98
C ALA A 296 6.23 3.74 24.74
N GLU A 297 5.51 3.38 25.81
CA GLU A 297 4.06 3.29 25.75
C GLU A 297 3.49 4.66 25.38
N PRO A 298 2.52 4.75 24.47
CA PRO A 298 1.88 6.02 24.17
C PRO A 298 1.27 6.60 25.45
N LYS A 299 1.48 7.90 25.70
CA LYS A 299 0.72 8.60 26.74
C LYS A 299 -0.78 8.48 26.39
N THR A 300 -1.54 7.81 27.25
CA THR A 300 -2.98 7.69 27.13
C THR A 300 -3.63 9.04 27.39
N GLU A 301 -4.06 9.73 26.32
CA GLU A 301 -5.00 10.85 26.45
C GLU A 301 -6.42 10.27 26.49
N LEU A 302 -6.95 10.13 27.71
CA LEU A 302 -8.39 9.95 27.92
C LEU A 302 -9.09 11.22 27.41
N ILE A 303 -10.08 11.06 26.54
CA ILE A 303 -10.95 12.17 26.13
C ILE A 303 -11.74 12.58 27.38
N GLY A 304 -11.27 13.62 28.06
CA GLY A 304 -11.97 14.26 29.16
C GLY A 304 -13.33 14.77 28.66
N GLN A 305 -14.35 14.55 29.49
CA GLN A 305 -15.68 15.14 29.35
C GLN A 305 -15.54 16.64 29.05
N SER A 306 -16.23 17.13 28.02
CA SER A 306 -16.32 18.56 27.75
C SER A 306 -16.76 19.29 29.03
N PRO A 307 -16.04 20.32 29.50
CA PRO A 307 -16.56 21.18 30.54
C PRO A 307 -17.85 21.84 30.03
N ALA A 308 -18.85 21.88 30.90
CA ALA A 308 -20.13 22.52 30.69
C ALA A 308 -19.93 23.99 30.22
N VAL A 309 -20.81 24.39 29.32
CA VAL A 309 -20.91 25.76 28.81
C VAL A 309 -21.29 26.70 29.95
N THR A 310 -20.34 27.49 30.44
CA THR A 310 -20.67 28.66 31.27
C THR A 310 -21.06 29.79 30.34
N GLN A 311 -22.36 30.10 30.33
CA GLN A 311 -22.91 31.28 29.67
C GLN A 311 -22.35 32.55 30.34
N THR A 312 -21.99 33.55 29.55
CA THR A 312 -21.88 34.94 30.00
C THR A 312 -22.52 35.84 28.94
N PRO A 313 -23.20 36.93 29.33
CA PRO A 313 -24.34 37.49 28.61
C PRO A 313 -23.96 38.46 27.49
N ALA A 314 -24.97 38.73 26.66
CA ALA A 314 -24.98 39.67 25.55
C ALA A 314 -24.39 41.05 25.87
N VAL A 315 -23.64 41.60 24.91
CA VAL A 315 -23.35 43.03 24.81
C VAL A 315 -23.71 43.52 23.41
N THR A 316 -24.50 44.58 23.43
CA THR A 316 -25.22 45.28 22.38
C THR A 316 -24.28 46.06 21.44
N LEU A 317 -24.64 46.11 20.15
CA LEU A 317 -24.09 47.04 19.14
C LEU A 317 -24.42 48.50 19.48
N PRO A 318 -23.59 49.45 19.02
CA PRO A 318 -24.09 50.72 18.51
C PRO A 318 -23.81 50.88 17.00
N ALA A 319 -24.81 51.37 16.29
CA ALA A 319 -24.80 51.72 14.88
C ALA A 319 -24.33 53.17 14.66
N SER A 320 -23.60 53.41 13.56
CA SER A 320 -23.39 54.68 12.83
C SER A 320 -22.46 54.34 11.65
N GLY A 321 -22.58 54.78 10.40
CA GLY A 321 -23.50 55.63 9.65
C GLY A 321 -23.03 55.57 8.18
N PHE A 322 -23.94 55.84 7.23
CA PHE A 322 -23.76 55.72 5.79
C PHE A 322 -22.70 56.66 5.20
N THR A 323 -21.95 56.19 4.18
CA THR A 323 -21.72 56.92 2.92
C THR A 323 -21.46 55.95 1.76
N ILE A 324 -22.10 56.22 0.62
CA ILE A 324 -21.90 55.55 -0.68
C ILE A 324 -21.24 56.58 -1.61
N PRO A 325 -20.13 56.26 -2.29
CA PRO A 325 -19.75 56.95 -3.53
C PRO A 325 -20.19 56.17 -4.77
N LYS A 326 -20.62 56.96 -5.75
CA LYS A 326 -21.26 56.69 -7.03
C LYS A 326 -20.36 55.97 -8.04
N ALA A 327 -21.01 55.21 -8.93
CA ALA A 327 -20.44 54.40 -10.00
C ALA A 327 -19.94 55.21 -11.22
N ASP A 328 -18.89 54.68 -11.85
CA ASP A 328 -18.48 54.96 -13.23
C ASP A 328 -18.83 53.75 -14.14
N PRO A 329 -18.96 53.94 -15.48
CA PRO A 329 -19.73 53.04 -16.35
C PRO A 329 -19.00 51.76 -16.78
N VAL A 330 -19.81 50.72 -16.96
CA VAL A 330 -19.48 49.35 -17.37
C VAL A 330 -18.98 49.29 -18.81
N ALA A 331 -17.84 48.64 -19.04
CA ALA A 331 -17.46 48.04 -20.32
C ALA A 331 -17.82 46.54 -20.31
N PRO A 332 -18.26 45.95 -21.43
CA PRO A 332 -18.89 44.63 -21.45
C PRO A 332 -17.90 43.50 -21.18
N VAL A 333 -18.15 42.73 -20.12
CA VAL A 333 -17.41 41.51 -19.77
C VAL A 333 -17.96 40.36 -20.61
N THR A 334 -17.15 39.83 -21.52
CA THR A 334 -17.36 38.53 -22.17
C THR A 334 -17.42 37.44 -21.11
N VAL A 335 -18.55 36.72 -21.07
CA VAL A 335 -18.76 35.57 -20.19
C VAL A 335 -17.89 34.42 -20.68
N ASN A 336 -16.85 34.09 -19.94
CA ASN A 336 -16.18 32.79 -20.03
C ASN A 336 -16.48 32.07 -18.71
N PRO A 337 -17.09 30.87 -18.71
CA PRO A 337 -17.39 30.15 -17.47
C PRO A 337 -16.08 29.59 -16.90
N ALA A 338 -15.43 30.37 -16.04
CA ALA A 338 -14.34 29.87 -15.21
C ALA A 338 -14.92 29.06 -14.05
N ILE A 339 -14.58 27.78 -14.02
CA ILE A 339 -14.79 26.87 -12.89
C ILE A 339 -14.06 27.43 -11.66
N PRO A 340 -14.71 27.65 -10.51
CA PRO A 340 -14.02 28.12 -9.31
C PRO A 340 -13.32 26.93 -8.63
N ASN A 341 -12.10 26.62 -9.02
CA ASN A 341 -11.21 25.74 -8.25
C ASN A 341 -10.03 26.55 -7.71
N SER A 342 -10.28 27.47 -6.78
CA SER A 342 -9.25 27.93 -5.84
C SER A 342 -9.17 26.91 -4.69
N SER A 343 -8.48 25.79 -4.93
CA SER A 343 -8.17 24.85 -3.85
C SER A 343 -7.38 25.59 -2.78
N ILE A 344 -7.94 25.69 -1.58
CA ILE A 344 -7.29 26.26 -0.39
C ILE A 344 -6.18 25.37 0.18
N PHE A 345 -5.91 24.24 -0.49
CA PHE A 345 -4.91 23.24 -0.14
C PHE A 345 -3.80 23.19 -1.19
N SER A 346 -2.60 22.89 -0.74
CA SER A 346 -1.41 22.75 -1.58
C SER A 346 -0.49 21.67 -1.03
N LEU A 347 0.29 21.05 -1.93
CA LEU A 347 1.29 20.01 -1.63
C LEU A 347 2.66 20.39 -2.20
N PRO A 348 3.30 21.46 -1.72
CA PRO A 348 4.64 21.85 -2.17
C PRO A 348 5.69 20.82 -1.72
N ASP A 349 6.72 20.56 -2.52
CA ASP A 349 7.71 19.50 -2.24
C ASP A 349 8.38 19.64 -0.87
N THR A 350 8.60 20.88 -0.42
CA THR A 350 9.18 21.25 0.87
C THR A 350 8.15 21.91 1.79
N SER A 351 7.65 21.15 2.76
CA SER A 351 6.79 21.63 3.86
C SER A 351 6.86 20.63 5.01
N GLU A 352 6.29 20.99 6.14
CA GLU A 352 6.05 20.04 7.23
C GLU A 352 4.82 19.20 6.87
N TYR A 353 5.03 17.89 6.74
CA TYR A 353 4.03 16.91 6.30
C TYR A 353 3.64 15.95 7.42
N TYR A 354 2.42 15.44 7.29
CA TYR A 354 1.84 14.42 8.15
C TYR A 354 1.16 13.35 7.31
N TYR A 355 1.31 12.09 7.71
CA TYR A 355 0.48 11.00 7.25
C TYR A 355 -0.76 10.91 8.15
N VAL A 356 -1.95 10.85 7.57
CA VAL A 356 -3.22 10.89 8.29
C VAL A 356 -4.04 9.65 8.00
N ILE A 357 -4.58 9.05 9.05
CA ILE A 357 -5.65 8.05 9.02
C ILE A 357 -6.91 8.76 9.50
N ASN A 358 -7.84 9.00 8.59
CA ASN A 358 -9.13 9.61 8.89
C ASN A 358 -10.17 8.53 9.17
N VAL A 359 -10.62 8.46 10.41
CA VAL A 359 -11.69 7.57 10.86
C VAL A 359 -13.03 8.31 10.74
N MET A 360 -13.93 7.76 9.93
CA MET A 360 -15.24 8.32 9.59
C MET A 360 -16.31 8.01 10.64
N ALA A 361 -15.91 8.05 11.91
CA ALA A 361 -16.77 7.87 13.07
C ALA A 361 -16.19 8.68 14.23
N SER A 362 -17.06 9.17 15.09
CA SER A 362 -16.67 9.86 16.32
C SER A 362 -16.90 8.96 17.53
N GLY A 363 -16.07 9.17 18.56
CA GLY A 363 -16.22 8.46 19.83
C GLY A 363 -15.80 7.01 19.81
N LEU A 364 -15.18 6.52 18.73
CA LEU A 364 -14.56 5.19 18.74
C LEU A 364 -13.32 5.22 19.64
N ASN A 365 -13.14 4.15 20.39
CA ASN A 365 -11.90 3.91 21.12
C ASN A 365 -10.83 3.50 20.10
N LEU A 366 -9.86 4.38 19.87
CA LEU A 366 -8.76 4.14 18.93
C LEU A 366 -7.46 3.75 19.64
N SER A 367 -7.50 3.46 20.95
CA SER A 367 -6.31 3.22 21.76
C SER A 367 -5.53 1.99 21.29
N SER A 368 -6.24 0.91 20.94
CA SER A 368 -5.66 -0.31 20.36
C SER A 368 -5.00 -0.06 19.00
N SER A 369 -5.67 0.69 18.13
CA SER A 369 -5.16 1.07 16.80
C SER A 369 -3.94 1.99 16.90
N ARG A 370 -3.97 2.96 17.83
CA ARG A 370 -2.83 3.83 18.13
C ARG A 370 -1.66 3.06 18.73
N PHE A 371 -1.93 2.05 19.56
CA PHE A 371 -0.90 1.16 20.07
C PHE A 371 -0.20 0.39 18.94
N GLY A 372 -0.98 -0.22 18.03
CA GLY A 372 -0.45 -0.89 16.84
C GLY A 372 0.37 0.05 15.94
N LEU A 373 -0.10 1.28 15.76
CA LEU A 373 0.64 2.33 15.03
C LEU A 373 1.95 2.70 15.73
N GLY A 374 1.93 2.77 17.06
CA GLY A 374 3.13 2.97 17.87
C GLY A 374 4.15 1.83 17.72
N GLN A 375 3.68 0.57 17.67
CA GLN A 375 4.55 -0.58 17.41
C GLN A 375 5.22 -0.48 16.04
N PHE A 376 4.44 -0.18 15.00
CA PHE A 376 4.94 0.03 13.65
C PHE A 376 6.02 1.12 13.60
N ASN A 377 5.76 2.28 14.21
CA ASN A 377 6.70 3.41 14.21
C ASN A 377 8.01 3.07 14.91
N ARG A 378 7.96 2.42 16.09
CA ARG A 378 9.17 2.06 16.83
C ARG A 378 10.01 1.04 16.07
N SER A 379 9.35 0.04 15.48
CA SER A 379 10.02 -1.01 14.70
C SER A 379 10.73 -0.46 13.46
N ASN A 380 10.05 0.39 12.67
CA ASN A 380 10.50 0.78 11.33
C ASN A 380 11.21 2.15 11.28
N TYR A 381 11.02 3.00 12.28
CA TYR A 381 11.49 4.39 12.29
C TYR A 381 12.24 4.73 13.58
N ALA A 382 12.97 3.75 14.13
CA ALA A 382 13.82 3.94 15.30
C ALA A 382 14.82 5.10 15.08
N GLY A 383 14.92 5.99 16.06
CA GLY A 383 15.79 7.18 15.99
C GLY A 383 15.22 8.37 15.19
N VAL A 384 14.12 8.19 14.47
CA VAL A 384 13.40 9.30 13.81
C VAL A 384 12.44 9.96 14.80
N LYS A 385 12.46 11.30 14.90
CA LYS A 385 11.59 12.07 15.80
C LYS A 385 10.16 12.21 15.26
N ILE A 386 9.49 11.08 15.02
CA ILE A 386 8.07 11.04 14.66
C ILE A 386 7.20 10.60 15.85
N SER A 387 5.98 11.13 15.90
CA SER A 387 4.96 10.78 16.87
C SER A 387 3.62 10.58 16.18
N HIS A 388 2.72 9.80 16.78
CA HIS A 388 1.33 9.72 16.35
C HIS A 388 0.42 10.45 17.35
N GLN A 389 -0.52 11.22 16.84
CA GLN A 389 -1.41 12.08 17.62
C GLN A 389 -2.86 11.85 17.19
N LEU A 390 -3.82 12.21 18.05
CA LEU A 390 -5.25 12.08 17.79
C LEU A 390 -5.91 13.46 17.81
N LYS A 391 -6.64 13.80 16.76
CA LYS A 391 -7.46 15.02 16.67
C LYS A 391 -8.92 14.64 16.40
N GLY A 392 -9.83 15.03 17.29
CA GLY A 392 -11.26 14.97 17.01
C GLY A 392 -11.68 16.08 16.05
N VAL A 393 -12.57 15.78 15.11
CA VAL A 393 -13.07 16.74 14.12
C VAL A 393 -14.59 16.75 14.16
N ASN A 394 -15.15 17.88 14.61
CA ASN A 394 -16.59 18.18 14.66
C ASN A 394 -17.49 17.11 15.29
N ARG A 395 -16.96 16.24 16.17
CA ARG A 395 -17.69 15.06 16.68
C ARG A 395 -18.27 14.17 15.55
N GLU A 396 -17.64 14.18 14.38
CA GLU A 396 -18.01 13.36 13.21
C GLU A 396 -16.87 12.41 12.83
N ASN A 397 -15.64 12.91 12.88
CA ASN A 397 -14.44 12.18 12.48
C ASN A 397 -13.37 12.22 13.58
N GLN A 398 -12.45 11.26 13.53
CA GLN A 398 -11.24 11.25 14.33
C GLN A 398 -10.04 11.09 13.38
N LEU A 399 -9.05 11.97 13.49
CA LEU A 399 -7.82 11.93 12.70
C LEU A 399 -6.69 11.40 13.57
N ILE A 400 -6.13 10.26 13.21
CA ILE A 400 -4.82 9.84 13.71
C ILE A 400 -3.78 10.37 12.72
N PHE A 401 -2.81 11.15 13.16
CA PHE A 401 -1.78 11.70 12.28
C PHE A 401 -0.38 11.44 12.80
N VAL A 402 0.54 11.11 11.89
CA VAL A 402 1.93 10.75 12.16
C VAL A 402 2.85 11.76 11.51
N GLY A 403 3.84 12.23 12.27
CA GLY A 403 4.84 13.18 11.80
C GLY A 403 5.60 13.84 12.97
N PRO A 404 6.30 14.96 12.72
CA PRO A 404 6.41 15.64 11.42
C PRO A 404 7.36 14.93 10.42
N PHE A 405 7.07 15.05 9.13
CA PHE A 405 7.97 14.73 8.01
C PHE A 405 8.41 16.03 7.33
N ASN A 406 9.69 16.15 6.96
CA ASN A 406 10.24 17.43 6.46
C ASN A 406 10.04 17.63 4.95
N THR A 407 9.66 16.58 4.22
CA THR A 407 9.41 16.61 2.78
C THR A 407 8.20 15.76 2.43
N ARG A 408 7.60 16.03 1.27
CA ARG A 408 6.51 15.21 0.72
C ARG A 408 6.96 13.75 0.53
N ASN A 409 8.15 13.57 -0.02
CA ASN A 409 8.74 12.25 -0.30
C ASN A 409 8.93 11.42 0.98
N ASP A 410 9.35 12.04 2.09
CA ASP A 410 9.47 11.32 3.38
C ASP A 410 8.12 10.79 3.87
N ALA A 411 7.05 11.59 3.72
CA ALA A 411 5.70 11.17 4.07
C ALA A 411 5.15 10.11 3.10
N GLU A 412 5.49 10.17 1.81
CA GLU A 412 5.13 9.15 0.80
C GLU A 412 5.84 7.82 1.03
N ARG A 413 7.10 7.85 1.45
CA ARG A 413 7.84 6.66 1.89
C ARG A 413 7.19 6.04 3.12
N TYR A 414 6.82 6.86 4.11
CA TYR A 414 6.09 6.40 5.27
C TYR A 414 4.75 5.75 4.87
N GLN A 415 3.95 6.42 4.05
CA GLN A 415 2.68 5.89 3.53
C GLN A 415 2.88 4.55 2.81
N SER A 416 3.88 4.44 1.93
CA SER A 416 4.17 3.22 1.17
C SER A 416 4.55 2.05 2.08
N SER A 417 5.24 2.32 3.19
CA SER A 417 5.62 1.30 4.17
C SER A 417 4.46 0.82 5.04
N ILE A 418 3.55 1.71 5.43
CA ILE A 418 2.47 1.39 6.37
C ILE A 418 1.21 0.85 5.69
N ASN A 419 0.90 1.32 4.47
CA ASN A 419 -0.35 0.97 3.77
C ASN A 419 -0.58 -0.55 3.63
N PRO A 420 0.43 -1.39 3.32
CA PRO A 420 0.23 -2.84 3.25
C PRO A 420 -0.18 -3.47 4.59
N LEU A 421 0.18 -2.85 5.71
CA LEU A 421 -0.06 -3.34 7.08
C LEU A 421 -1.24 -2.63 7.76
N ILE A 422 -1.85 -1.61 7.12
CA ILE A 422 -2.82 -0.73 7.78
C ILE A 422 -4.05 -1.49 8.28
N ARG A 423 -4.44 -2.58 7.59
CA ARG A 423 -5.58 -3.43 7.99
C ARG A 423 -5.28 -4.24 9.25
N ASP A 424 -4.02 -4.61 9.47
CA ASP A 424 -3.60 -5.33 10.67
C ASP A 424 -3.34 -4.35 11.83
N ILE A 425 -2.97 -3.11 11.53
CA ILE A 425 -2.75 -2.04 12.51
C ILE A 425 -4.07 -1.46 13.02
N MET A 426 -5.00 -1.14 12.10
CA MET A 426 -6.29 -0.54 12.44
C MET A 426 -7.26 -1.63 12.88
N LYS A 427 -7.53 -1.68 14.20
CA LYS A 427 -8.45 -2.63 14.85
C LYS A 427 -9.92 -2.23 14.69
N ILE A 428 -10.25 -1.68 13.52
CA ILE A 428 -11.57 -1.19 13.15
C ILE A 428 -11.87 -1.57 11.69
N PRO A 429 -13.15 -1.65 11.29
CA PRO A 429 -13.51 -2.03 9.93
C PRO A 429 -12.86 -1.15 8.85
N ALA A 430 -12.35 -1.79 7.78
CA ALA A 430 -11.63 -1.09 6.70
C ALA A 430 -12.47 -0.08 5.91
N ASN A 431 -13.80 -0.19 5.95
CA ASN A 431 -14.74 0.72 5.30
C ASN A 431 -14.96 2.02 6.08
N ILE A 432 -14.50 2.13 7.33
CA ILE A 432 -14.71 3.31 8.17
C ILE A 432 -13.46 4.17 8.35
N TYR A 433 -12.41 3.93 7.58
CA TYR A 433 -11.26 4.83 7.52
C TYR A 433 -10.67 4.96 6.12
N ASN A 434 -9.97 6.07 5.89
CA ASN A 434 -9.13 6.27 4.72
C ASN A 434 -7.82 6.94 5.13
N THR A 435 -6.85 7.01 4.21
CA THR A 435 -5.52 7.53 4.50
C THR A 435 -5.10 8.55 3.45
N PHE A 436 -4.33 9.54 3.86
CA PHE A 436 -3.79 10.56 2.97
C PHE A 436 -2.57 11.22 3.62
N ILE A 437 -1.80 11.95 2.82
CA ILE A 437 -0.72 12.80 3.30
C ILE A 437 -1.21 14.24 3.25
N ILE A 438 -0.82 15.08 4.20
CA ILE A 438 -1.21 16.50 4.24
C ILE A 438 -0.09 17.37 4.81
N THR A 439 -0.05 18.65 4.41
CA THR A 439 0.82 19.64 5.06
C THR A 439 0.28 20.01 6.44
N LYS A 440 1.13 20.53 7.34
CA LYS A 440 0.71 21.09 8.63
C LYS A 440 -0.43 22.10 8.47
N SER A 441 -0.26 23.05 7.54
CA SER A 441 -1.28 24.07 7.24
C SER A 441 -2.60 23.46 6.75
N GLY A 442 -2.54 22.40 5.94
CA GLY A 442 -3.73 21.67 5.53
C GLY A 442 -4.41 20.97 6.71
N LEU A 443 -3.64 20.31 7.57
CA LEU A 443 -4.15 19.58 8.74
C LEU A 443 -4.89 20.51 9.71
N ASP A 444 -4.37 21.72 9.91
CA ASP A 444 -4.98 22.73 10.78
C ASP A 444 -6.36 23.17 10.25
N LYS A 445 -6.54 23.19 8.93
CA LYS A 445 -7.81 23.53 8.26
C LYS A 445 -8.86 22.41 8.34
N LEU A 446 -8.48 21.16 8.64
CA LEU A 446 -9.41 20.04 8.76
C LEU A 446 -10.22 20.13 10.08
N ASN A 447 -11.28 20.94 10.06
CA ASN A 447 -12.15 21.21 11.22
C ASN A 447 -13.59 20.66 11.08
N SER A 448 -13.96 20.14 9.92
CA SER A 448 -15.27 19.55 9.64
C SER A 448 -15.16 18.43 8.61
N ARG A 449 -16.17 17.55 8.55
CA ARG A 449 -16.22 16.47 7.53
C ARG A 449 -16.21 17.02 6.10
N ASN A 450 -16.88 18.14 5.86
CA ASN A 450 -16.87 18.80 4.56
C ASN A 450 -15.44 19.21 4.15
N MET A 451 -14.69 19.83 5.06
CA MET A 451 -13.29 20.20 4.81
C MET A 451 -12.38 18.99 4.55
N ILE A 452 -12.62 17.86 5.23
CA ILE A 452 -11.91 16.61 4.95
C ILE A 452 -12.23 16.09 3.55
N ASN A 453 -13.51 16.08 3.15
CA ASN A 453 -13.91 15.64 1.81
C ASN A 453 -13.31 16.53 0.72
N ASN A 454 -13.38 17.86 0.88
CA ASN A 454 -12.75 18.80 -0.06
C ASN A 454 -11.23 18.55 -0.17
N TYR A 455 -10.58 18.22 0.94
CA TYR A 455 -9.17 17.86 0.93
C TYR A 455 -8.93 16.54 0.18
N LEU A 456 -9.75 15.52 0.41
CA LEU A 456 -9.63 14.23 -0.28
C LEU A 456 -9.79 14.38 -1.80
N ASP A 457 -10.75 15.19 -2.25
CA ASP A 457 -10.94 15.48 -3.68
C ASP A 457 -9.72 16.19 -4.29
N PHE A 458 -9.16 17.15 -3.57
CA PHE A 458 -7.89 17.81 -3.93
C PHE A 458 -6.71 16.82 -3.94
N TYR A 459 -6.61 15.95 -2.94
CA TYR A 459 -5.52 14.98 -2.80
C TYR A 459 -5.54 13.96 -3.94
N ILE A 460 -6.71 13.38 -4.23
CA ILE A 460 -6.89 12.42 -5.33
C ILE A 460 -6.55 13.07 -6.67
N SER A 461 -6.98 14.31 -6.92
CA SER A 461 -6.66 15.02 -8.16
C SER A 461 -5.19 15.41 -8.28
N SER A 462 -4.47 15.56 -7.17
CA SER A 462 -3.03 15.89 -7.13
C SER A 462 -2.11 14.66 -7.19
N THR A 463 -2.67 13.45 -7.13
CA THR A 463 -1.94 12.17 -7.18
C THR A 463 -2.16 11.37 -8.47
N LYS A 464 -3.06 11.84 -9.36
CA LYS A 464 -3.18 11.36 -10.74
C LYS A 464 -2.22 12.12 -11.63
#